data_AF-A0A4R1GRJ1-F1
#
_entry.id   AF-A0A4R1GRJ1-F1
#
_cell.length_a   1.000
_cell.length_b   1.000
_cell.length_c   1.000
_cell.angle_alpha   90.00
_cell.angle_beta   90.00
_cell.angle_gamma   90.00
#
_symmetry.space_group_name_H-M   'P 1'
#
loop_
_entity.id
_entity.type
_entity.pdbx_description
1 polymer ?
#
loop_
_entity_poly.entity_id
_entity_poly.type
_entity_poly.pdbx_seq_one_letter_code
_entity_poly.pdbx_strand_id
1 'polypeptide(L)' 'MSETSPHPKFMEAMRKLSAMSEEERLSEENKELFEQAMKYAPLDIQPALIAIQKKYEVSVH' A
#
# COMPACT_ATOMS: atom_id res chain seq x y z
N MET A 1 20.95 -17.67 1.17
CA MET A 1 20.58 -16.46 1.92
C MET A 1 19.56 -15.74 1.07
N SER A 2 18.27 -16.00 1.29
CA SER A 2 17.19 -15.37 0.54
C SER A 2 17.20 -13.89 0.88
N GLU A 3 17.40 -13.02 -0.12
CA GLU A 3 17.20 -11.57 0.01
C GLU A 3 15.72 -11.34 0.33
N THR A 4 15.39 -11.44 1.61
CA THR A 4 14.06 -11.41 2.21
C THR A 4 13.61 -9.98 2.53
N SER A 5 14.37 -9.00 2.05
CA SER A 5 14.12 -7.59 2.28
C SER A 5 13.07 -7.11 1.28
N PRO A 6 11.93 -6.56 1.75
CA PRO A 6 10.96 -5.93 0.87
C PRO A 6 11.60 -4.83 0.03
N HIS A 7 11.11 -4.62 -1.19
CA HIS A 7 11.68 -3.66 -2.11
C HIS A 7 11.76 -2.26 -1.48
N PRO A 8 12.85 -1.48 -1.66
CA PRO A 8 13.03 -0.18 -1.00
C PRO A 8 11.86 0.79 -1.21
N LYS A 9 11.31 0.84 -2.43
CA LYS A 9 10.12 1.65 -2.76
C LYS A 9 8.87 1.23 -1.99
N PHE A 10 8.70 -0.06 -1.72
CA PHE A 10 7.59 -0.55 -0.89
C PHE A 10 7.79 -0.10 0.56
N MET A 11 9.01 -0.25 1.10
CA MET A 11 9.33 0.19 2.46
C MET A 11 9.11 1.70 2.64
N GLU A 12 9.50 2.50 1.65
CA GLU A 12 9.28 3.95 1.67
C GLU A 12 7.80 4.32 1.61
N ALA A 13 7.04 3.70 0.70
CA ALA A 13 5.61 3.91 0.58
C ALA A 13 4.88 3.50 1.88
N MET A 14 5.18 2.31 2.42
CA MET A 14 4.61 1.84 3.68
C MET A 14 4.96 2.74 4.87
N ARG A 15 6.18 3.28 4.93
CA ARG A 15 6.56 4.24 5.98
C ARG A 15 5.68 5.49 5.92
N LYS A 16 5.50 6.06 4.72
CA LYS A 16 4.66 7.25 4.51
C LYS A 16 3.19 6.94 4.82
N LEU A 17 2.67 5.85 4.28
CA LEU A 17 1.30 5.39 4.55
C LEU A 17 1.10 5.15 6.05
N SER A 18 2.02 4.48 6.75
CA SER A 18 1.90 4.21 8.19
C SER A 18 1.81 5.46 9.07
N ALA A 19 2.38 6.58 8.60
CA ALA A 19 2.32 7.87 9.28
C ALA A 19 1.01 8.64 9.01
N MET A 20 0.23 8.20 8.01
CA MET A 20 -1.05 8.79 7.62
C MET A 20 -2.22 8.07 8.30
N SER A 21 -3.31 8.80 8.50
CA SER A 21 -4.60 8.23 8.89
C SER A 21 -5.20 7.36 7.77
N GLU A 22 -6.19 6.55 8.11
CA GLU A 22 -6.83 5.64 7.16
C GLU A 22 -7.52 6.39 6.00
N GLU A 23 -8.15 7.53 6.28
CA GLU A 23 -8.73 8.42 5.27
C GLU A 23 -7.65 9.05 4.37
N GLU A 24 -6.52 9.48 4.95
CA GLU A 24 -5.43 10.08 4.18
C GLU A 24 -4.70 9.08 3.29
N ARG A 25 -4.47 7.84 3.75
CA ARG A 25 -3.79 6.82 2.92
C ARG A 25 -4.51 6.53 1.62
N LEU A 26 -5.82 6.72 1.60
CA LEU A 26 -6.71 6.32 0.53
C LEU A 26 -7.37 7.52 -0.14
N SER A 27 -6.84 8.72 0.12
CA SER A 27 -7.14 9.90 -0.66
C SER A 27 -6.54 9.80 -2.06
N GLU A 28 -7.13 10.47 -3.04
CA GLU A 28 -6.57 10.55 -4.40
C GLU A 28 -5.14 11.11 -4.41
N GLU A 29 -4.81 12.00 -3.46
CA GLU A 29 -3.45 12.57 -3.33
C GLU A 29 -2.40 11.53 -2.91
N ASN A 30 -2.78 10.52 -2.12
CA ASN A 30 -1.88 9.47 -1.65
C ASN A 30 -2.11 8.11 -2.34
N LYS A 31 -3.05 8.05 -3.28
CA LYS A 31 -3.34 6.85 -4.09
C LYS A 31 -2.12 6.35 -4.82
N GLU A 32 -1.30 7.24 -5.38
CA GLU A 32 -0.04 6.86 -6.03
C GLU A 32 0.94 6.16 -5.05
N LEU A 33 1.00 6.61 -3.80
CA LEU A 33 1.83 5.95 -2.77
C LEU A 33 1.30 4.54 -2.46
N PHE A 34 -0.02 4.38 -2.41
CA PHE A 34 -0.65 3.08 -2.20
C PHE A 34 -0.43 2.14 -3.39
N GLU A 35 -0.59 2.62 -4.62
CA GLU A 35 -0.30 1.86 -5.84
C GLU A 35 1.19 1.47 -5.93
N GLN A 36 2.08 2.38 -5.54
CA GLN A 36 3.51 2.09 -5.44
C GLN A 36 3.77 0.99 -4.39
N ALA A 37 3.11 1.03 -3.24
CA ALA A 37 3.19 -0.04 -2.25
C ALA A 37 2.71 -1.36 -2.86
N MET A 38 1.53 -1.42 -3.49
CA MET A 38 1.02 -2.64 -4.13
C MET A 38 1.95 -3.20 -5.19
N LYS A 39 2.48 -2.34 -6.07
CA LYS A 39 3.36 -2.73 -7.19
C LYS A 39 4.65 -3.37 -6.73
N TYR A 40 5.20 -2.88 -5.63
CA TYR A 40 6.49 -3.34 -5.10
C TYR A 40 6.34 -4.25 -3.88
N ALA A 41 5.11 -4.59 -3.50
CA ALA A 41 4.83 -5.45 -2.36
C ALA A 41 5.25 -6.90 -2.62
N PRO A 42 5.84 -7.56 -1.61
CA PRO A 42 6.03 -9.01 -1.61
C PRO A 42 4.72 -9.78 -1.83
N LEU A 43 4.80 -10.97 -2.45
CA LEU A 43 3.64 -11.79 -2.81
C LEU A 43 2.76 -12.19 -1.61
N ASP A 44 3.36 -12.32 -0.43
CA ASP A 44 2.71 -12.59 0.85
C ASP A 44 1.94 -11.38 1.40
N ILE A 45 2.31 -10.16 1.02
CA ILE A 45 1.68 -8.92 1.49
C ILE A 45 0.62 -8.38 0.52
N GLN A 46 0.77 -8.64 -0.79
CA GLN A 46 -0.17 -8.18 -1.83
C GLN A 46 -1.65 -8.49 -1.51
N PRO A 47 -2.04 -9.68 -1.02
CA PRO A 47 -3.44 -9.97 -0.69
C PRO A 47 -4.03 -9.02 0.36
N ALA A 48 -3.23 -8.60 1.34
CA ALA A 48 -3.68 -7.67 2.38
C ALA A 48 -3.91 -6.26 1.81
N LEU A 49 -3.03 -5.80 0.92
CA LEU A 49 -3.18 -4.50 0.26
C LEU A 49 -4.38 -4.47 -0.68
N ILE A 50 -4.64 -5.55 -1.43
CA ILE A 50 -5.82 -5.67 -2.29
C ILE A 50 -7.12 -5.64 -1.45
N ALA A 51 -7.13 -6.29 -0.29
CA ALA A 51 -8.29 -6.28 0.60
C ALA A 51 -8.60 -4.87 1.13
N ILE A 52 -7.56 -4.08 1.41
CA ILE A 52 -7.69 -2.67 1.74
C ILE A 52 -8.27 -1.94 0.53
N GLN A 53 -7.63 -1.99 -0.65
CA GLN A 53 -8.08 -1.31 -1.87
C GLN A 53 -9.58 -1.56 -2.17
N LYS A 54 -10.02 -2.82 -2.12
CA LYS A 54 -11.41 -3.19 -2.39
C LYS A 54 -12.41 -2.58 -1.41
N LYS A 55 -12.07 -2.46 -0.12
CA LYS A 55 -12.96 -1.79 0.85
C LYS A 55 -13.20 -0.32 0.51
N TYR A 56 -12.19 0.32 -0.08
CA TYR A 56 -12.24 1.73 -0.44
C TYR A 56 -12.90 1.98 -1.80
N GLU A 57 -12.62 1.17 -2.83
CA GLU A 57 -13.39 1.23 -4.09
C GLU A 57 -14.90 1.11 -3.84
N VAL A 58 -15.31 0.25 -2.91
CA VAL A 58 -16.73 0.08 -2.54
C VAL A 58 -17.30 1.28 -1.78
N SER A 59 -16.48 2.08 -1.10
CA SER A 59 -16.95 3.24 -0.31
C SER A 59 -17.03 4.54 -1.12
N VAL A 60 -16.41 4.59 -2.31
CA VAL A 60 -16.39 5.77 -3.19
C VAL A 60 -17.43 5.66 -4.32
N HIS A 61 -18.31 4.66 -4.29
CA HIS A 61 -19.41 4.44 -5.25
C HIS A 61 -20.77 4.40 -4.54
#